data_AF-A0A3M7NI63-F1
#
_entry.id   AF-A0A3M7NI63-F1
#
_cell.length_a   1.000
_cell.length_b   1.000
_cell.length_c   1.000
_cell.angle_alpha   90.00
_cell.angle_beta   90.00
_cell.angle_gamma   90.00
#
_symmetry.space_group_name_H-M   'P 1'
#
loop_
_entity.id
_entity.type
_entity.pdbx_description
1 polymer ?
#
loop_
_entity_poly.entity_id
_entity_poly.type
_entity_poly.pdbx_seq_one_letter_code
_entity_poly.pdbx_strand_id
1 'polypeptide(L)'
;MFTPTQRLLGGLLWKRPWRLSPMQKARQRKRLKLVDKVIDTVSNALKNSGYTAASGEGTKSVERWYKEMPREEEMLPKDKYTIFDRKEKRYRKGIHSAYELFPQSITINHESQCIGSKDGVSKKATTVQEDQRLQEVMMV
;
A
#
# COMPACT_ATOMS: atom_id res chain seq x y z
N MET A 1 -19.96 -35.81 39.07
CA MET A 1 -20.91 -35.12 38.17
C MET A 1 -20.16 -33.99 37.47
N PHE A 2 -20.10 -33.98 36.14
CA PHE A 2 -19.42 -32.91 35.39
C PHE A 2 -20.30 -31.66 35.37
N THR A 3 -19.76 -30.52 35.82
CA THR A 3 -20.43 -29.21 35.75
C THR A 3 -19.89 -28.45 34.54
N PRO A 4 -20.63 -28.36 33.42
CA PRO A 4 -20.17 -27.67 32.22
C PRO A 4 -20.13 -26.16 32.49
N THR A 5 -18.99 -25.65 32.96
CA THR A 5 -18.74 -24.21 33.02
C THR A 5 -18.03 -23.78 31.74
N GLN A 6 -18.38 -22.60 31.19
CA GLN A 6 -17.84 -22.06 29.92
C GLN A 6 -16.31 -22.05 29.85
N ARG A 7 -15.62 -22.08 31.01
CA ARG A 7 -14.16 -22.16 31.09
C ARG A 7 -13.59 -23.50 30.59
N LEU A 8 -14.33 -24.59 30.72
CA LEU A 8 -13.86 -25.93 30.32
C LEU A 8 -14.18 -26.29 28.86
N LEU A 9 -15.00 -25.48 28.18
CA LEU A 9 -15.43 -25.69 26.78
C LEU A 9 -14.88 -24.64 25.79
N GLY A 10 -13.85 -23.89 26.20
CA GLY A 10 -13.29 -22.76 25.42
C GLY A 10 -12.88 -21.57 26.31
N GLY A 11 -12.26 -21.84 27.46
CA GLY A 11 -12.28 -20.92 28.60
C GLY A 11 -11.36 -19.71 28.61
N LEU A 12 -10.56 -19.51 27.57
CA LEU A 12 -9.74 -18.32 27.47
C LEU A 12 -10.45 -17.26 26.63
N LEU A 13 -11.06 -16.30 27.32
CA LEU A 13 -11.75 -15.18 26.69
C LEU A 13 -10.74 -14.17 26.15
N TRP A 14 -10.33 -14.35 24.89
CA TRP A 14 -9.60 -13.34 24.14
C TRP A 14 -10.55 -12.23 23.69
N LYS A 15 -10.88 -11.29 24.58
CA LYS A 15 -11.82 -10.20 24.30
C LYS A 15 -11.21 -9.19 23.32
N ARG A 16 -11.26 -9.49 22.03
CA ARG A 16 -10.94 -8.57 20.94
C ARG A 16 -12.21 -8.26 20.16
N PRO A 17 -12.63 -6.99 20.03
CA PRO A 17 -13.81 -6.64 19.25
C PRO A 17 -13.58 -6.97 17.77
N TRP A 18 -14.62 -7.24 17.00
CA TRP A 18 -14.51 -7.47 15.55
C TRP A 18 -14.34 -6.18 14.74
N ARG A 19 -14.52 -5.01 15.37
CA ARG A 19 -14.47 -3.67 14.76
C ARG A 19 -13.51 -2.74 15.51
N LEU A 20 -12.92 -1.80 14.79
CA LEU A 20 -12.11 -0.71 15.38
C LEU A 20 -13.02 0.38 15.98
N SER A 21 -12.59 0.95 17.10
CA SER A 21 -13.17 2.17 17.64
C SER A 21 -12.83 3.39 16.77
N PRO A 22 -13.63 4.48 16.84
CA PRO A 22 -13.36 5.70 16.07
C PRO A 22 -11.96 6.30 16.35
N MET A 23 -11.53 6.26 17.61
CA MET A 23 -10.20 6.73 18.00
C MET A 23 -9.08 5.83 17.45
N GLN A 24 -9.28 4.51 17.39
CA GLN A 24 -8.33 3.61 16.75
C GLN A 24 -8.23 3.90 15.25
N LYS A 25 -9.34 4.19 14.57
CA LYS A 25 -9.35 4.62 13.16
C LYS A 25 -8.60 5.94 12.95
N ALA A 26 -8.76 6.90 13.86
CA ALA A 26 -8.02 8.17 13.80
C ALA A 26 -6.51 7.97 13.96
N ARG A 27 -6.09 7.13 14.93
CA ARG A 27 -4.67 6.77 15.10
C ARG A 27 -4.11 6.02 13.89
N GLN A 28 -4.90 5.14 13.29
CA GLN A 28 -4.50 4.43 12.08
C GLN A 28 -4.25 5.39 10.91
N ARG A 29 -5.16 6.33 10.66
CA ARG A 29 -4.95 7.37 9.64
C ARG A 29 -3.70 8.22 9.93
N LYS A 30 -3.49 8.62 11.19
CA LYS A 30 -2.28 9.35 11.59
C LYS A 30 -1.01 8.56 11.27
N ARG A 31 -1.00 7.25 11.52
CA ARG A 31 0.15 6.39 11.24
C ARG A 31 0.44 6.27 9.74
N LEU A 32 -0.60 6.10 8.91
CA LEU A 32 -0.44 6.08 7.45
C LEU A 32 0.16 7.40 6.94
N LYS A 33 -0.38 8.55 7.39
CA LYS A 33 0.16 9.88 7.05
C LYS A 33 1.61 10.08 7.53
N LEU A 34 1.98 9.53 8.68
CA LEU A 34 3.34 9.61 9.18
C LEU A 34 4.31 8.81 8.32
N VAL A 35 3.91 7.62 7.84
CA VAL A 35 4.71 6.83 6.91
C VAL A 35 4.93 7.61 5.61
N ASP A 36 3.86 8.20 5.05
CA ASP A 36 3.94 9.03 3.85
C ASP A 36 4.94 10.19 4.04
N LYS A 37 4.86 10.89 5.17
CA LYS A 37 5.78 11.99 5.51
C LYS A 37 7.23 11.54 5.62
N VAL A 38 7.48 10.38 6.27
CA VAL A 38 8.85 9.84 6.39
C VAL A 38 9.44 9.59 5.00
N ILE A 39 8.66 9.00 4.10
CA ILE A 39 9.13 8.65 2.77
C ILE A 39 9.41 9.91 1.94
N ASP A 40 8.60 10.96 2.08
CA ASP A 40 8.87 12.25 1.44
C ASP A 40 10.14 12.91 1.98
N THR A 41 10.38 12.84 3.30
CA THR A 41 11.60 13.41 3.89
C THR A 41 12.84 12.67 3.41
N VAL A 42 12.77 11.33 3.31
CA VAL A 42 13.87 10.50 2.81
C VAL A 42 14.12 10.77 1.34
N SER A 43 13.07 10.85 0.51
CA SER A 43 13.20 11.10 -0.92
C SER A 43 13.80 12.48 -1.20
N ASN A 44 13.42 13.51 -0.44
CA ASN A 44 14.01 14.85 -0.55
C ASN A 44 15.47 14.89 -0.08
N ALA A 45 15.79 14.23 1.04
CA ALA A 45 17.17 14.16 1.53
C ALA A 45 18.11 13.46 0.53
N LEU A 46 17.66 12.38 -0.11
CA LEU A 46 18.43 11.65 -1.13
C LEU A 46 18.66 12.48 -2.40
N LYS A 47 17.68 13.31 -2.80
CA LYS A 47 17.84 14.24 -3.92
C LYS A 47 18.90 15.31 -3.61
N ASN A 48 18.85 15.88 -2.41
CA ASN A 48 19.76 16.95 -1.99
C ASN A 48 21.20 16.46 -1.77
N SER A 49 21.38 15.21 -1.34
CA SER A 49 22.71 14.64 -1.08
C SER A 49 23.45 14.16 -2.33
N GLY A 50 22.83 14.25 -3.51
CA GLY A 50 23.43 13.80 -4.78
C GLY A 50 23.53 12.27 -4.93
N TYR A 51 23.02 11.50 -3.96
CA TYR A 51 23.01 10.02 -4.00
C TYR A 51 22.22 9.47 -5.20
N THR A 52 21.25 10.23 -5.71
CA THR A 52 20.42 9.86 -6.88
C THR A 52 21.21 9.75 -8.18
N ALA A 53 22.36 10.43 -8.31
CA ALA A 53 23.14 10.49 -9.56
C ALA A 53 24.33 9.52 -9.61
N ALA A 54 24.88 9.12 -8.45
CA ALA A 54 26.17 8.41 -8.37
C ALA A 54 26.04 6.89 -8.16
N SER A 55 24.98 6.44 -7.49
CA SER A 55 24.80 5.03 -7.15
C SER A 55 23.34 4.66 -7.39
N GLY A 56 23.02 4.11 -8.55
CA GLY A 56 21.66 3.74 -8.97
C GLY A 56 20.95 2.69 -8.09
N GLU A 57 21.43 2.45 -6.87
CA GLU A 57 21.02 1.43 -5.91
C GLU A 57 20.27 1.99 -4.69
N GLY A 58 20.57 3.23 -4.27
CA GLY A 58 19.99 3.84 -3.06
C GLY A 58 18.53 4.28 -3.19
N THR A 59 18.01 4.45 -4.41
CA THR A 59 16.67 4.99 -4.68
C THR A 59 15.62 3.93 -5.05
N LYS A 60 16.05 2.71 -5.41
CA LYS A 60 15.18 1.63 -5.93
C LYS A 60 14.02 1.31 -5.00
N SER A 61 14.25 1.32 -3.68
CA SER A 61 13.22 1.00 -2.68
C SER A 61 12.15 2.09 -2.57
N VAL A 62 12.57 3.35 -2.62
CA VAL A 62 11.69 4.53 -2.57
C VAL A 62 10.86 4.64 -3.86
N GLU A 63 11.50 4.43 -5.01
CA GLU A 63 10.81 4.39 -6.31
C GLU A 63 9.79 3.26 -6.39
N ARG A 64 10.17 2.05 -5.95
CA ARG A 64 9.27 0.91 -5.85
C ARG A 64 8.09 1.22 -4.94
N TRP A 65 8.34 1.89 -3.81
CA TRP A 65 7.28 2.29 -2.90
C TRP A 65 6.26 3.20 -3.58
N TYR A 66 6.71 4.25 -4.28
CA TYR A 66 5.80 5.15 -5.00
C TYR A 66 5.02 4.45 -6.12
N LYS A 67 5.56 3.37 -6.71
CA LYS A 67 4.89 2.59 -7.74
C LYS A 67 3.82 1.64 -7.19
N GLU A 68 4.09 1.01 -6.06
CA GLU A 68 3.25 -0.07 -5.52
C GLU A 68 2.26 0.40 -4.44
N MET A 69 2.62 1.45 -3.68
CA MET A 69 1.89 1.85 -2.49
C MET A 69 1.07 3.13 -2.73
N PRO A 70 -0.26 3.11 -2.49
CA PRO A 70 -1.09 4.31 -2.55
C PRO A 70 -0.90 5.20 -1.31
N ARG A 71 -1.16 6.50 -1.47
CA ARG A 71 -1.12 7.47 -0.36
C ARG A 71 -2.36 7.36 0.52
N GLU A 72 -2.28 7.82 1.78
CA GLU A 72 -3.43 7.73 2.70
C GLU A 72 -4.71 8.38 2.14
N GLU A 73 -4.57 9.46 1.38
CA GLU A 73 -5.70 10.22 0.82
C GLU A 73 -6.41 9.47 -0.32
N GLU A 74 -5.64 8.73 -1.12
CA GLU A 74 -6.13 7.95 -2.27
C GLU A 74 -6.73 6.61 -1.84
N MET A 75 -6.35 6.11 -0.66
CA MET A 75 -6.85 4.84 -0.13
C MET A 75 -8.35 4.87 0.19
N LEU A 76 -9.05 3.79 -0.16
CA LEU A 76 -10.43 3.59 0.24
C LEU A 76 -10.54 3.35 1.76
N PRO A 77 -11.62 3.81 2.43
CA PRO A 77 -11.84 3.51 3.85
C PRO A 77 -11.85 2.01 4.18
N LYS A 78 -12.22 1.16 3.20
CA LYS A 78 -12.23 -0.29 3.34
C LYS A 78 -10.82 -0.83 3.55
N ASP A 79 -9.86 -0.39 2.76
CA ASP A 79 -8.46 -0.83 2.85
C ASP A 79 -7.72 -0.20 4.02
N LYS A 80 -8.17 0.97 4.50
CA LYS A 80 -7.60 1.61 5.71
C LYS A 80 -7.82 0.83 7.00
N TYR A 81 -8.88 0.02 7.07
CA TYR A 81 -9.32 -0.60 8.33
C TYR A 81 -9.48 -2.13 8.26
N THR A 82 -9.44 -2.71 7.06
CA THR A 82 -9.59 -4.16 6.85
C THR A 82 -8.52 -4.72 5.94
N ILE A 83 -8.12 -5.96 6.22
CA ILE A 83 -7.15 -6.75 5.46
C ILE A 83 -7.89 -7.89 4.78
N PHE A 84 -7.39 -8.32 3.62
CA PHE A 84 -7.79 -9.58 3.01
C PHE A 84 -7.41 -10.78 3.90
N ASP A 85 -8.38 -11.65 4.19
CA ASP A 85 -8.13 -12.95 4.84
C ASP A 85 -8.88 -14.04 4.09
N ARG A 86 -8.15 -14.98 3.47
CA ARG A 86 -8.72 -16.06 2.65
C ARG A 86 -9.72 -16.93 3.42
N LYS A 87 -9.59 -17.04 4.74
CA LYS A 87 -10.39 -17.95 5.58
C LYS A 87 -11.68 -17.31 6.09
N GLU A 88 -11.83 -15.99 5.98
CA GLU A 88 -13.03 -15.27 6.41
C GLU A 88 -14.13 -15.35 5.35
N LYS A 89 -15.40 -15.42 5.79
CA LYS A 89 -16.56 -15.61 4.89
C LYS A 89 -16.67 -14.53 3.80
N ARG A 90 -16.24 -13.31 4.09
CA ARG A 90 -16.25 -12.16 3.16
C ARG A 90 -14.84 -11.75 2.74
N TYR A 91 -13.88 -12.64 2.94
CA TYR A 91 -12.47 -12.42 2.65
C TYR A 91 -11.89 -11.16 3.30
N ARG A 92 -12.40 -10.77 4.47
CA ARG A 92 -12.04 -9.53 5.15
C ARG A 92 -11.98 -9.69 6.65
N LYS A 93 -10.92 -9.14 7.23
CA LYS A 93 -10.62 -9.14 8.65
C LYS A 93 -10.18 -7.75 9.11
N GLY A 94 -10.50 -7.35 10.33
CA GLY A 94 -10.06 -6.04 10.85
C GLY A 94 -8.55 -6.01 11.10
N ILE A 95 -7.87 -4.92 10.73
CA ILE A 95 -6.40 -4.81 10.86
C ILE A 95 -5.93 -5.06 12.30
N HIS A 96 -6.70 -4.63 13.30
CA HIS A 96 -6.38 -4.78 14.72
C HIS A 96 -6.46 -6.24 15.22
N SER A 97 -6.95 -7.16 14.41
CA SER A 97 -7.04 -8.59 14.73
C SER A 97 -5.91 -9.41 14.11
N ALA A 98 -5.07 -8.82 13.25
CA ALA A 98 -3.81 -9.43 12.85
C ALA A 98 -2.87 -9.50 14.07
N TYR A 99 -2.14 -10.60 14.20
CA TYR A 99 -1.42 -10.97 15.43
C TYR A 99 -0.03 -10.35 15.56
N GLU A 100 0.37 -9.47 14.63
CA GLU A 100 1.56 -8.65 14.79
C GLU A 100 1.16 -7.27 15.28
N LEU A 101 1.73 -6.89 16.43
CA LEU A 101 1.76 -5.53 16.94
C LEU A 101 2.63 -4.68 15.98
N PHE A 102 2.10 -4.42 14.79
CA PHE A 102 2.58 -3.55 13.70
C PHE A 102 4.11 -3.29 13.63
N PRO A 103 4.74 -3.71 12.53
CA PRO A 103 4.94 -2.73 11.45
C PRO A 103 4.88 -3.38 10.07
N GLN A 104 3.73 -3.94 9.66
CA GLN A 104 3.53 -4.24 8.26
C GLN A 104 2.78 -3.06 7.61
N SER A 105 3.40 -2.42 6.63
CA SER A 105 2.72 -1.56 5.64
C SER A 105 1.88 -2.45 4.72
N ILE A 106 0.81 -3.02 5.26
CA ILE A 106 -0.13 -3.87 4.50
C ILE A 106 -1.08 -2.93 3.78
N THR A 107 -0.59 -2.30 2.72
CA THR A 107 -1.38 -1.36 1.90
C THR A 107 -1.83 -1.98 0.57
N ILE A 108 -1.31 -3.17 0.22
CA ILE A 108 -1.65 -3.86 -1.03
C ILE A 108 -2.51 -5.09 -0.71
N ASN A 109 -3.82 -4.93 -0.76
CA ASN A 109 -4.73 -6.07 -0.89
C ASN A 109 -4.70 -6.55 -2.36
N HIS A 110 -4.62 -7.86 -2.59
CA HIS A 110 -4.55 -8.47 -3.94
C HIS A 110 -5.70 -8.05 -4.87
N GLU A 111 -6.84 -7.58 -4.35
CA GLU A 111 -7.94 -7.05 -5.16
C GLU A 111 -7.56 -5.77 -5.94
N SER A 112 -6.59 -4.99 -5.46
CA SER A 112 -6.11 -3.77 -6.16
C SER A 112 -5.30 -4.10 -7.42
N GLN A 113 -4.76 -5.33 -7.54
CA GLN A 113 -4.13 -5.79 -8.78
C GLN A 113 -5.16 -6.14 -9.87
N CYS A 114 -6.44 -6.35 -9.49
CA CYS A 114 -7.49 -6.75 -10.42
C CYS A 114 -8.26 -5.57 -11.04
N ILE A 115 -7.94 -4.31 -10.68
CA ILE A 115 -8.58 -3.11 -11.27
C ILE A 115 -7.77 -2.56 -12.47
N GLY A 116 -6.58 -3.12 -12.75
CA GLY A 116 -5.71 -2.72 -13.87
C GLY A 116 -5.95 -3.43 -15.21
N SER A 117 -7.03 -4.21 -15.39
CA SER A 117 -7.26 -4.96 -16.63
C SER A 117 -8.74 -5.05 -17.00
N LYS A 118 -9.40 -3.90 -17.22
CA LYS A 118 -10.70 -3.87 -17.92
C LYS A 118 -10.89 -2.77 -18.97
N ASP A 119 -9.96 -1.82 -19.11
CA ASP A 119 -10.02 -0.85 -20.20
C ASP A 119 -8.84 -1.06 -21.16
N GLY A 120 -9.05 -1.98 -22.11
CA GLY A 120 -8.24 -2.11 -23.30
C GLY A 120 -8.43 -0.89 -24.22
N VAL A 121 -7.84 0.24 -23.86
CA VAL A 121 -7.63 1.36 -24.79
C VAL A 121 -6.13 1.62 -24.85
N SER A 122 -5.51 0.91 -25.78
CA SER A 122 -4.14 1.10 -26.25
C SER A 122 -3.97 2.53 -26.76
N LYS A 123 -3.34 3.40 -25.97
CA LYS A 123 -2.72 4.61 -26.50
C LYS A 123 -1.31 4.24 -26.96
N LYS A 124 -1.21 3.70 -28.18
CA LYS A 124 0.02 3.80 -28.97
C LYS A 124 0.20 5.26 -29.37
N ALA A 125 1.23 5.91 -28.85
CA ALA A 125 1.85 7.12 -29.39
C ALA A 125 3.33 7.01 -29.04
N THR A 126 4.12 6.29 -29.84
CA THR A 126 4.91 6.83 -30.96
C THR A 126 6.02 7.78 -30.48
N THR A 127 7.15 7.20 -30.07
CA THR A 127 8.48 7.84 -30.09
C THR A 127 9.34 7.05 -31.07
N VAL A 128 9.15 7.27 -32.38
CA VAL A 128 10.04 6.79 -33.46
C VAL A 128 10.05 7.78 -34.64
N GLN A 129 9.90 9.09 -34.39
CA GLN A 129 9.85 10.09 -35.48
C GLN A 129 10.54 11.42 -35.13
N GLU A 130 11.56 11.37 -34.28
CA GLU A 130 12.52 12.49 -34.09
C GLU A 130 13.77 12.38 -34.97
N ASP A 131 14.01 11.26 -35.66
CA ASP A 131 15.24 11.05 -36.47
C ASP A 131 15.12 11.34 -37.98
N GLN A 132 13.94 11.66 -38.51
CA GLN A 132 13.76 11.92 -39.95
C GLN A 132 13.66 13.40 -40.34
N ARG A 133 13.52 14.34 -39.38
CA ARG A 133 13.46 15.79 -39.67
C ARG A 133 14.81 16.50 -39.68
N LEU A 134 15.88 15.85 -39.25
CA LEU A 134 17.24 16.41 -39.32
C LEU A 134 17.96 16.11 -40.63
N GLN A 135 17.34 15.33 -41.54
CA GLN A 135 17.88 15.08 -42.89
C GLN A 135 17.25 15.97 -43.98
N GLU A 136 16.11 16.63 -43.72
CA GLU A 136 15.49 17.58 -44.66
C GLU A 136 15.93 19.05 -44.46
N VAL A 137 16.59 19.39 -43.36
CA VAL A 137 17.11 20.77 -43.11
C VAL A 137 18.57 20.94 -43.56
N MET A 138 19.21 19.88 -44.07
CA MET A 138 20.59 19.94 -44.60
C MET A 138 20.65 19.76 -46.14
N MET A 139 19.51 19.74 -46.83
CA MET A 139 19.42 19.73 -48.30
C MET A 139 18.31 20.68 -48.81
N VAL A 140 18.29 21.93 -48.31
CA VAL A 140 17.69 23.12 -48.97
C VAL A 140 18.56 24.33 -48.66
#